data_AF-A0A0Q9A514-F1
#
_entry.id   AF-A0A0Q9A514-F1
#
_cell.length_a   1.000
_cell.length_b   1.000
_cell.length_c   1.000
_cell.angle_alpha   90.00
_cell.angle_beta   90.00
_cell.angle_gamma   90.00
#
_symmetry.space_group_name_H-M   'P 1'
#
loop_
_entity.id
_entity.type
_entity.pdbx_description
1 polymer ?
#
loop_
_entity_poly.entity_id
_entity_poly.type
_entity_poly.pdbx_seq_one_letter_code
_entity_poly.pdbx_strand_id
1 'polypeptide(L)'
;MMKKLIKPIYIAIFLWGLILNSISWFYPDYTRYYLILSIIVITPLAIIEMIKMKKEDKLNETTLFKEAIYRMLIMSVVLGVIFVITKQNHI
;
A
#
# COMPACT_ATOMS: atom_id res chain seq x y z
N MET A 1 11.34 -19.50 21.02
CA MET A 1 11.03 -18.11 21.39
C MET A 1 11.16 -17.23 20.15
N MET A 2 10.10 -16.49 19.80
CA MET A 2 9.83 -15.87 18.49
C MET A 2 10.98 -15.05 17.90
N LYS A 3 11.49 -15.48 16.73
CA LYS A 3 12.11 -14.57 15.76
C LYS A 3 11.04 -14.22 14.72
N LYS A 4 10.20 -13.22 15.01
CA LYS A 4 9.38 -12.59 13.96
C LYS A 4 10.36 -11.91 13.01
N LEU A 5 10.68 -12.57 11.90
CA LEU A 5 11.38 -11.97 10.77
C LEU A 5 10.52 -10.83 10.26
N ILE A 6 10.80 -9.61 10.71
CA ILE A 6 10.23 -8.41 10.11
C ILE A 6 10.73 -8.43 8.66
N LYS A 7 9.83 -8.71 7.72
CA LYS A 7 10.18 -8.70 6.30
C LYS A 7 10.73 -7.30 5.96
N PRO A 8 11.86 -7.20 5.23
CA PRO A 8 12.47 -5.92 4.86
C PRO A 8 11.47 -4.91 4.25
N ILE A 9 10.44 -5.41 3.57
CA ILE A 9 9.33 -4.62 3.02
C ILE A 9 8.62 -3.77 4.08
N TYR A 10 8.41 -4.28 5.29
CA TYR A 10 7.72 -3.53 6.35
C TYR A 10 8.58 -2.38 6.87
N ILE A 11 9.89 -2.60 6.96
CA ILE A 11 10.84 -1.55 7.35
C ILE A 11 10.89 -0.47 6.27
N ALA A 12 10.93 -0.87 5.00
CA ALA A 12 10.90 0.07 3.87
C ALA A 12 9.63 0.93 3.87
N ILE A 13 8.45 0.32 4.04
CA ILE A 13 7.17 1.04 4.12
C ILE A 13 7.14 1.99 5.32
N PHE A 14 7.63 1.55 6.49
CA PHE A 14 7.69 2.38 7.69
C PHE A 14 8.59 3.61 7.49
N LEU A 15 9.78 3.42 6.93
CA LEU A 15 10.69 4.52 6.59
C LEU A 15 10.08 5.46 5.54
N TRP A 16 9.37 4.92 4.54
CA TRP A 16 8.66 5.72 3.54
C TRP A 16 7.61 6.64 4.19
N GLY A 17 6.85 6.12 5.16
CA GLY A 17 5.88 6.90 5.93
C GLY A 17 6.53 7.99 6.81
N LEU A 18 7.71 7.73 7.38
CA LEU A 18 8.46 8.75 8.12
C LEU A 18 8.97 9.87 7.21
N ILE A 19 9.44 9.54 6.01
CA ILE A 19 9.86 10.53 5.02
C ILE A 19 8.67 11.41 4.61
N LEU A 20 7.48 10.83 4.40
CA LEU A 20 6.27 11.59 4.12
C LEU A 20 5.97 12.62 5.23
N ASN A 21 6.06 12.21 6.50
CA ASN A 21 5.83 13.11 7.63
C ASN A 21 6.84 14.26 7.65
N SER A 22 8.13 13.95 7.46
CA SER A 22 9.18 14.98 7.39
C SER A 22 8.96 15.95 6.24
N ILE A 23 8.64 15.46 5.04
CA ILE A 23 8.35 16.31 3.88
C ILE A 23 7.10 17.16 4.14
N SER A 24 6.04 16.58 4.71
CA SER A 24 4.82 17.31 5.02
C SER A 24 5.04 18.45 6.02
N TRP A 25 5.96 18.27 6.96
CA TRP A 25 6.26 19.28 7.98
C TRP A 25 7.20 20.37 7.47
N PHE A 26 8.31 19.98 6.83
CA PHE A 26 9.38 20.90 6.45
C PHE A 26 9.23 21.46 5.02
N TYR A 27 8.53 20.75 4.14
CA TYR A 27 8.43 21.03 2.71
C TYR A 27 7.00 20.76 2.18
N PRO A 28 5.97 21.44 2.73
CA PRO A 28 4.57 21.12 2.46
C PRO A 28 4.22 21.15 0.96
N ASP A 29 4.81 22.08 0.20
CA ASP A 29 4.62 22.20 -1.26
C ASP A 29 5.09 20.94 -2.03
N TYR A 30 6.06 20.22 -1.48
CA TYR A 30 6.63 19.01 -2.09
C TYR A 30 5.86 17.74 -1.70
N THR A 31 4.98 17.80 -0.71
CA THR A 31 4.17 16.65 -0.24
C THR A 31 3.40 16.01 -1.38
N ARG A 32 2.77 16.83 -2.23
CA ARG A 32 1.98 16.34 -3.37
C ARG A 32 2.84 15.58 -4.38
N TYR A 33 4.00 16.13 -4.71
CA TYR A 33 4.94 15.48 -5.63
C TYR A 33 5.49 14.17 -5.06
N TYR A 34 5.78 14.14 -3.76
CA TYR A 34 6.22 12.94 -3.07
C TYR A 34 5.15 11.84 -3.08
N LEU A 35 3.88 12.19 -2.86
CA LEU A 35 2.76 11.24 -2.93
C LEU A 35 2.56 10.70 -4.36
N ILE A 36 2.66 11.56 -5.38
CA ILE A 36 2.59 11.13 -6.79
C ILE A 36 3.75 10.16 -7.11
N LEU A 37 4.97 10.48 -6.69
CA LEU A 37 6.13 9.61 -6.86
C LEU A 37 5.92 8.27 -6.16
N SER A 38 5.36 8.29 -4.95
CA SER A 38 5.07 7.06 -4.19
C SER A 38 4.09 6.16 -4.93
N ILE A 39 3.06 6.72 -5.56
CA ILE A 39 2.12 5.94 -6.40
C ILE A 39 2.87 5.31 -7.58
N ILE A 40 3.73 6.07 -8.27
CA ILE A 40 4.51 5.60 -9.43
C ILE A 40 5.45 4.46 -9.04
N VAL A 41 6.02 4.47 -7.83
CA VAL A 41 6.94 3.44 -7.35
C VAL A 41 6.21 2.21 -6.82
N ILE A 42 5.17 2.40 -6.00
CA ILE A 42 4.47 1.30 -5.32
C ILE A 42 3.64 0.48 -6.31
N THR A 43 2.98 1.13 -7.27
CA THR A 43 2.11 0.45 -8.24
C THR A 43 2.82 -0.64 -9.04
N PRO A 44 3.96 -0.40 -9.73
CA PRO A 44 4.65 -1.45 -10.48
C PRO A 44 5.19 -2.56 -9.58
N LEU A 45 5.68 -2.24 -8.38
CA LEU A 45 6.12 -3.25 -7.41
C LEU A 45 4.98 -4.19 -7.02
N ALA A 46 3.81 -3.62 -6.69
CA ALA A 46 2.62 -4.40 -6.38
C ALA A 46 2.15 -5.27 -7.55
N ILE A 47 2.21 -4.75 -8.79
CA ILE A 47 1.88 -5.54 -10.00
C ILE A 47 2.82 -6.74 -10.14
N ILE A 48 4.12 -6.55 -9.96
CA ILE A 48 5.10 -7.64 -10.05
C ILE A 48 4.85 -8.70 -8.97
N GLU A 49 4.58 -8.30 -7.74
CA GLU A 49 4.25 -9.23 -6.65
C GLU A 49 2.94 -10.00 -6.93
N MET A 50 1.92 -9.33 -7.46
CA MET A 50 0.66 -9.98 -7.86
C MET A 50 0.87 -11.00 -8.98
N ILE A 51 1.72 -10.71 -9.97
CA ILE A 51 2.06 -11.66 -11.03
C ILE A 51 2.78 -12.89 -10.45
N LYS A 52 3.69 -12.69 -9.49
CA LYS A 52 4.38 -13.80 -8.80
C LYS A 52 3.40 -14.65 -7.99
N MET A 53 2.54 -14.03 -7.17
CA MET A 53 1.50 -14.73 -6.41
C MET A 53 0.58 -15.55 -7.31
N LYS A 54 0.14 -15.00 -8.45
CA LYS A 54 -0.71 -15.75 -9.40
C LYS A 54 -0.02 -17.01 -9.94
N LYS A 55 1.29 -16.95 -10.19
CA LYS A 55 2.07 -18.11 -10.65
C LYS A 55 2.24 -19.15 -9.54
N GLU A 56 2.50 -18.72 -8.32
CA GLU A 56 2.65 -19.59 -7.14
C GLU A 56 1.33 -20.27 -6.77
N ASP A 57 0.20 -19.55 -6.82
CA ASP A 57 -1.14 -20.12 -6.58
C ASP A 57 -1.46 -21.28 -7.54
N LYS A 58 -1.11 -21.13 -8.83
CA LYS A 58 -1.32 -22.17 -9.83
C LYS A 58 -0.46 -23.41 -9.60
N LEU A 59 0.74 -23.24 -9.03
CA LEU A 59 1.67 -24.34 -8.77
C LEU A 59 1.35 -25.07 -7.46
N ASN A 60 0.87 -24.35 -6.45
CA ASN A 60 0.69 -24.86 -5.09
C ASN A 60 -0.79 -25.12 -4.72
N GLU A 61 -1.72 -24.98 -5.67
CA GLU A 61 -3.17 -25.09 -5.44
C GLU A 61 -3.67 -24.20 -4.27
N THR A 62 -3.10 -23.00 -4.14
CA THR A 62 -3.47 -22.04 -3.10
C THR A 62 -4.34 -20.91 -3.65
N THR A 63 -4.94 -20.11 -2.75
CA THR A 63 -5.88 -19.03 -3.09
C THR A 63 -5.39 -17.64 -2.69
N LEU A 64 -4.09 -17.45 -2.47
CA LEU A 64 -3.51 -16.21 -1.92
C LEU A 64 -3.72 -15.01 -2.86
N PHE A 65 -3.64 -15.22 -4.16
CA PHE A 65 -3.91 -14.20 -5.17
C PHE A 65 -5.37 -13.73 -5.13
N LYS A 66 -6.32 -14.69 -5.05
CA LYS A 66 -7.75 -14.39 -4.95
C LYS A 66 -8.04 -13.62 -3.65
N GLU A 67 -7.49 -14.06 -2.53
CA GLU A 67 -7.60 -13.36 -1.25
C GLU A 67 -7.02 -11.94 -1.29
N ALA A 68 -5.86 -11.75 -1.92
CA ALA A 68 -5.24 -10.43 -2.08
C ALA A 68 -6.15 -9.49 -2.87
N ILE A 69 -6.76 -9.96 -3.97
CA ILE A 69 -7.76 -9.20 -4.73
C ILE A 69 -8.95 -8.79 -3.87
N TYR A 70 -9.54 -9.71 -3.11
CA TYR A 70 -10.66 -9.38 -2.24
C TYR A 70 -10.29 -8.34 -1.18
N ARG A 71 -9.11 -8.47 -0.55
CA ARG A 71 -8.63 -7.49 0.43
C ARG A 71 -8.45 -6.11 -0.20
N MET A 72 -7.89 -6.03 -1.42
CA MET A 72 -7.75 -4.77 -2.15
C MET A 72 -9.10 -4.16 -2.53
N LEU A 73 -10.06 -4.96 -2.98
CA LEU A 73 -11.42 -4.48 -3.29
C LEU A 73 -12.12 -3.94 -2.05
N ILE A 74 -12.06 -4.67 -0.93
CA ILE A 74 -12.63 -4.22 0.35
C ILE A 74 -11.97 -2.90 0.77
N MET A 75 -10.64 -2.81 0.70
CA MET A 75 -9.93 -1.58 1.05
C MET A 75 -10.32 -0.41 0.14
N SER A 76 -10.52 -0.65 -1.16
CA SER A 76 -11.00 0.37 -2.09
C SER A 76 -12.40 0.87 -1.74
N VAL A 77 -13.30 -0.01 -1.32
CA VAL A 77 -14.66 0.37 -0.86
C VAL A 77 -14.56 1.19 0.44
N VAL A 78 -13.76 0.72 1.41
CA VAL A 78 -13.54 1.44 2.68
C VAL A 78 -12.99 2.84 2.42
N LEU A 79 -11.99 2.97 1.55
CA LEU A 79 -11.43 4.27 1.16
C LEU A 79 -12.47 5.15 0.47
N GLY A 80 -13.32 4.58 -0.39
CA GLY A 80 -14.42 5.31 -1.02
C GLY A 80 -15.43 5.85 0.00
N VAL A 81 -15.81 5.03 0.99
CA VAL A 81 -16.71 5.45 2.07
C VAL A 81 -16.06 6.54 2.92
N ILE A 82 -14.81 6.37 3.34
CA ILE A 82 -14.07 7.38 4.10
C ILE A 82 -13.99 8.68 3.31
N PHE A 83 -13.66 8.63 2.02
CA PHE A 83 -13.59 9.81 1.16
C PHE A 83 -14.93 10.57 1.12
N VAL A 84 -16.05 9.86 1.01
CA VAL A 84 -17.39 10.48 1.03
C VAL A 84 -17.67 11.13 2.38
N ILE A 85 -17.35 10.45 3.49
CA ILE A 85 -17.53 10.99 4.85
C ILE A 85 -16.68 12.24 5.06
N THR A 86 -15.40 12.20 4.71
CA THR A 86 -14.48 13.33 4.82
C THR A 86 -14.97 14.52 3.99
N LYS A 87 -15.40 14.28 2.74
CA LYS A 87 -15.94 15.31 1.86
C LYS A 87 -17.21 15.96 2.42
N GLN A 88 -18.11 15.16 3.00
CA GLN A 88 -19.35 15.66 3.62
C GLN A 88 -19.09 16.48 4.88
N ASN A 89 -18.12 16.08 5.69
CA ASN A 89 -17.77 16.77 6.93
C ASN A 89 -16.87 18.00 6.73
N HIS A 90 -16.51 18.36 5.48
CA HIS A 90 -15.58 19.47 5.17
C HIS A 90 -14.26 19.41 5.99
N ILE A 91 -13.83 18.20 6.35
CA ILE A 91 -12.52 17.95 6.96
C ILE A 91 -11.47 17.83 5.86
#